data_AF-A0A957A5F4-F1
#
_entry.id   AF-A0A957A5F4-F1
#
_cell.length_a   1.000
_cell.length_b   1.000
_cell.length_c   1.000
_cell.angle_alpha   90.00
_cell.angle_beta   90.00
_cell.angle_gamma   90.00
#
_symmetry.space_group_name_H-M   'P 1'
#
loop_
_entity.id
_entity.type
_entity.pdbx_description
1 polymer ?
#
loop_
_entity_poly.entity_id
_entity_poly.type
_entity_poly.pdbx_seq_one_letter_code
_entity_poly.pdbx_strand_id
1 'polypeptide(L)'
;MLSRTSPRALRLALWLIALTAAYNVVEGVVAIASGLAAHSITLLAFGADSYLEVAAAAAVGWRLLAPDEEEGERREERALRFVGVTFLVLAVAVTLEACLALAGRDGAEASPV
;
A
#
# COMPACT_ATOMS: atom_id res chain seq x y z
N MET A 1 32.32 1.18 -18.89
CA MET A 1 31.39 0.75 -19.96
C MET A 1 30.13 0.19 -19.30
N LEU A 2 29.28 1.05 -18.74
CA LEU A 2 27.93 0.87 -18.14
C LEU A 2 27.58 2.31 -17.67
N SER A 3 26.44 2.95 -17.89
CA SER A 3 25.20 2.66 -18.62
C SER A 3 24.57 4.03 -18.87
N ARG A 4 24.38 4.43 -20.14
CA ARG A 4 23.53 5.57 -20.48
C ARG A 4 22.09 5.14 -20.20
N THR A 5 21.57 5.43 -19.02
CA THR A 5 20.13 5.25 -18.78
C THR A 5 19.42 6.20 -19.74
N SER A 6 18.84 5.65 -20.81
CA SER A 6 18.18 6.50 -21.80
C SER A 6 17.00 7.21 -21.12
N PRO A 7 16.76 8.50 -21.40
CA PRO A 7 15.66 9.27 -20.77
C PRO A 7 14.29 8.59 -20.93
N ARG A 8 14.11 7.81 -22.00
CA ARG A 8 12.91 7.02 -22.26
C ARG A 8 12.79 5.81 -21.31
N ALA A 9 13.88 5.09 -21.06
CA ALA A 9 13.88 3.93 -20.17
C ALA A 9 13.60 4.33 -18.71
N LEU A 10 14.17 5.45 -18.24
CA LEU A 10 13.88 5.97 -16.90
C LEU A 10 12.40 6.33 -16.75
N ARG A 11 11.82 7.05 -17.73
CA ARG A 11 10.40 7.40 -17.72
C ARG A 11 9.49 6.18 -17.72
N LEU A 12 9.84 5.15 -18.50
CA LEU A 12 9.08 3.90 -18.53
C LEU A 12 9.17 3.17 -17.18
N ALA A 13 10.36 3.07 -16.58
CA ALA A 13 10.55 2.43 -15.29
C ALA A 13 9.72 3.11 -14.19
N LEU A 14 9.72 4.45 -14.14
CA LEU A 14 8.91 5.20 -13.18
C LEU A 14 7.41 5.04 -13.43
N TRP A 15 6.98 4.96 -14.69
CA TRP A 15 5.59 4.67 -15.02
C TRP A 15 5.16 3.28 -14.57
N LEU A 16 6.00 2.28 -14.77
CA LEU A 16 5.74 0.91 -14.33
C LEU A 16 5.66 0.85 -12.80
N ILE A 17 6.61 1.44 -12.09
CA ILE A 17 6.59 1.53 -10.62
C ILE A 17 5.31 2.17 -10.10
N ALA A 18 4.89 3.30 -10.69
CA ALA A 18 3.67 3.98 -10.30
C ALA A 18 2.41 3.14 -10.59
N LEU A 19 2.36 2.45 -11.73
CA LEU A 19 1.26 1.58 -12.11
C LEU A 19 1.16 0.38 -11.15
N THR A 20 2.27 -0.30 -10.88
CA THR A 20 2.31 -1.47 -9.99
C THR A 20 1.98 -1.09 -8.56
N ALA A 21 2.46 0.06 -8.07
CA ALA A 21 2.09 0.56 -6.76
C ALA A 21 0.59 0.89 -6.66
N ALA A 22 0.02 1.54 -7.67
CA ALA A 22 -1.41 1.85 -7.70
C ALA A 22 -2.28 0.57 -7.72
N TYR A 23 -1.88 -0.44 -8.49
CA TYR A 23 -2.54 -1.74 -8.51
C TYR A 23 -2.51 -2.40 -7.12
N ASN A 24 -1.33 -2.49 -6.50
CA ASN A 24 -1.16 -3.05 -5.16
C ASN A 24 -1.96 -2.29 -4.09
N VAL A 25 -2.08 -0.97 -4.19
CA VAL A 25 -2.94 -0.20 -3.28
C VAL A 25 -4.40 -0.64 -3.41
N VAL A 26 -4.92 -0.76 -4.63
CA VAL A 26 -6.31 -1.19 -4.86
C VAL A 26 -6.51 -2.62 -4.37
N GLU A 27 -5.59 -3.52 -4.70
CA GLU A 27 -5.60 -4.91 -4.24
C GLU A 27 -5.59 -4.98 -2.71
N GLY A 28 -4.69 -4.25 -2.05
CA GLY A 28 -4.61 -4.20 -0.60
C GLY A 28 -5.89 -3.69 0.07
N VAL A 29 -6.49 -2.61 -0.45
CA VAL A 29 -7.77 -2.10 0.06
C VAL A 29 -8.89 -3.11 -0.11
N VAL A 30 -9.00 -3.73 -1.28
CA VAL A 30 -10.04 -4.75 -1.55
C VAL A 30 -9.83 -6.00 -0.72
N ALA A 31 -8.59 -6.46 -0.57
CA ALA A 31 -8.22 -7.65 0.20
C ALA A 31 -8.50 -7.46 1.69
N ILE A 32 -8.12 -6.30 2.25
CA ILE A 32 -8.47 -5.94 3.63
C ILE A 32 -10.00 -5.91 3.76
N ALA A 33 -10.72 -5.08 2.99
CA ALA A 33 -12.17 -4.94 3.12
C ALA A 33 -12.92 -6.28 3.00
N SER A 34 -12.52 -7.14 2.06
CA SER A 34 -13.09 -8.48 1.88
C SER A 34 -12.68 -9.41 3.01
N GLY A 35 -11.44 -9.32 3.50
CA GLY A 35 -10.95 -10.08 4.64
C GLY A 35 -11.69 -9.76 5.93
N LEU A 36 -12.01 -8.48 6.15
CA LEU A 36 -12.82 -8.05 7.30
C LEU A 36 -14.26 -8.57 7.17
N ALA A 37 -14.89 -8.35 6.01
CA ALA A 37 -16.25 -8.82 5.75
C ALA A 37 -16.42 -10.34 5.84
N ALA A 38 -15.35 -11.09 5.57
CA ALA A 38 -15.34 -12.56 5.60
C ALA A 38 -14.63 -13.15 6.84
N HIS A 39 -14.19 -12.32 7.79
CA HIS A 39 -13.34 -12.73 8.94
C HIS A 39 -12.16 -13.64 8.55
N SER A 40 -11.47 -13.32 7.45
CA SER A 40 -10.42 -14.14 6.86
C SER A 40 -9.02 -13.57 7.10
N ILE A 41 -8.24 -14.31 7.89
CA ILE A 41 -6.83 -13.99 8.18
C ILE A 41 -5.98 -14.00 6.90
N THR A 42 -6.27 -14.90 5.96
CA THR A 42 -5.51 -15.00 4.71
C THR A 42 -5.67 -13.76 3.84
N LEU A 43 -6.90 -13.24 3.71
CA LEU A 43 -7.15 -12.03 2.93
C LEU A 43 -6.55 -10.79 3.58
N LEU A 44 -6.57 -10.73 4.92
CA LEU A 44 -5.86 -9.71 5.69
C LEU A 44 -4.34 -9.76 5.45
N ALA A 45 -3.73 -10.95 5.50
CA ALA A 45 -2.30 -11.14 5.26
C ALA A 45 -1.91 -10.80 3.81
N PHE A 46 -2.76 -11.16 2.85
CA PHE A 46 -2.58 -10.80 1.44
C PHE A 46 -2.64 -9.28 1.24
N GLY A 47 -3.62 -8.62 1.86
CA GLY A 47 -3.70 -7.15 1.83
C GLY A 47 -2.52 -6.47 2.49
N ALA A 48 -1.98 -7.05 3.57
CA ALA A 48 -0.76 -6.56 4.24
C ALA A 48 0.49 -6.68 3.34
N ASP A 49 0.63 -7.77 2.59
CA ASP A 49 1.75 -8.00 1.66
C ASP A 49 1.76 -6.95 0.54
N SER A 50 0.59 -6.60 -0.02
CA SER A 50 0.49 -5.53 -1.03
C SER A 50 1.04 -4.18 -0.53
N TYR A 51 0.95 -3.86 0.77
CA TYR A 51 1.56 -2.63 1.31
C TYR A 51 3.09 -2.69 1.34
N LEU A 52 3.68 -3.87 1.57
CA LEU A 52 5.12 -4.06 1.48
C LEU A 52 5.60 -3.86 0.05
N GLU A 53 4.85 -4.33 -0.95
CA GLU A 53 5.16 -4.07 -2.35
C GLU A 53 5.10 -2.58 -2.71
N VAL A 54 4.10 -1.83 -2.21
CA VAL A 54 4.01 -0.38 -2.41
C VAL A 54 5.21 0.34 -1.80
N ALA A 55 5.63 -0.07 -0.59
CA ALA A 55 6.81 0.48 0.07
C ALA A 55 8.10 0.19 -0.72
N ALA A 56 8.26 -1.03 -1.22
CA ALA A 56 9.39 -1.41 -2.07
C ALA A 56 9.40 -0.61 -3.39
N ALA A 57 8.25 -0.47 -4.04
CA ALA A 57 8.09 0.32 -5.25
C ALA A 57 8.46 1.79 -5.03
N ALA A 58 8.04 2.38 -3.91
CA ALA A 58 8.42 3.75 -3.53
C ALA A 58 9.94 3.89 -3.32
N ALA A 59 10.58 2.94 -2.61
CA ALA A 59 12.03 2.96 -2.39
C ALA A 59 12.83 2.83 -3.70
N VAL A 60 12.39 1.98 -4.63
CA VAL A 60 13.01 1.85 -5.95
C VAL A 60 12.77 3.12 -6.78
N GLY A 61 11.56 3.68 -6.74
CA GLY A 61 11.22 4.94 -7.39
C GLY A 61 12.09 6.10 -6.92
N TRP A 62 12.33 6.20 -5.61
CA TRP A 62 13.26 7.16 -5.01
C TRP A 62 14.65 7.04 -5.61
N ARG A 63 15.22 5.83 -5.61
CA ARG A 63 16.58 5.58 -6.10
C ARG A 63 16.74 5.92 -7.58
N LEU A 64 15.69 5.75 -8.38
CA LEU A 64 15.68 6.10 -9.80
C LEU A 64 15.52 7.61 -10.05
N LEU A 65 14.87 8.32 -9.13
CA LEU A 65 14.53 9.74 -9.25
C LEU A 65 15.54 10.69 -8.62
N ALA A 66 16.65 10.20 -8.04
CA ALA A 66 17.67 11.02 -7.40
C ALA A 66 18.81 11.41 -8.37
N PRO A 67 18.77 12.62 -9.00
CA PRO A 67 19.88 13.18 -9.76
C PRO A 67 20.86 14.00 -8.89
N ASP A 68 20.37 14.64 -7.83
CA ASP A 68 21.07 15.38 -6.75
C ASP A 68 20.00 15.69 -5.66
N GLU A 69 20.40 15.86 -4.40
CA GLU A 69 19.54 15.72 -3.20
C GLU A 69 18.35 16.71 -3.07
N GLU A 70 18.42 17.93 -3.62
CA GLU A 70 17.45 19.02 -3.33
C GLU A 70 16.11 18.95 -4.12
N GLU A 71 16.10 18.49 -5.37
CA GLU A 71 14.86 18.43 -6.18
C GLU A 71 14.01 17.17 -5.88
N GLY A 72 14.58 16.24 -5.10
CA GLY A 72 13.94 15.03 -4.62
C GLY A 72 12.81 15.30 -3.62
N GLU A 73 12.97 16.30 -2.74
CA GLU A 73 12.09 16.57 -1.60
C GLU A 73 10.62 16.80 -1.99
N ARG A 74 10.36 17.54 -3.08
CA ARG A 74 8.98 17.78 -3.56
C ARG A 74 8.30 16.54 -4.14
N ARG A 75 9.07 15.57 -4.64
CA ARG A 75 8.56 14.30 -5.14
C ARG A 75 8.42 13.28 -4.01
N GLU A 76 9.34 13.31 -3.06
CA GLU A 76 9.26 12.61 -1.78
C GLU A 76 7.97 12.98 -1.04
N GLU A 77 7.64 14.26 -0.92
CA GLU A 77 6.42 14.69 -0.23
C GLU A 77 5.14 14.13 -0.90
N ARG A 78 5.13 13.97 -2.23
CA ARG A 78 4.00 13.36 -2.96
C ARG A 78 3.94 11.85 -2.78
N ALA A 79 5.08 11.17 -2.81
CA ALA A 79 5.15 9.73 -2.57
C ALA A 79 4.76 9.39 -1.12
N LEU A 80 5.31 10.11 -0.15
CA LEU A 80 4.95 10.02 1.26
C LEU A 80 3.49 10.39 1.51
N ARG A 81 2.96 11.43 0.85
CA ARG A 81 1.52 11.73 0.90
C ARG A 81 0.68 10.60 0.34
N PHE A 82 1.09 9.99 -0.76
CA PHE A 82 0.36 8.87 -1.34
C PHE A 82 0.34 7.68 -0.37
N VAL A 83 1.50 7.24 0.13
CA VAL A 83 1.63 6.18 1.15
C VAL A 83 0.85 6.52 2.42
N GLY A 84 0.94 7.77 2.88
CA GLY A 84 0.19 8.27 4.03
C GLY A 84 -1.32 8.25 3.81
N VAL A 85 -1.80 8.60 2.61
CA VAL A 85 -3.21 8.48 2.23
C VAL A 85 -3.63 7.01 2.25
N THR A 86 -2.80 6.09 1.78
CA THR A 86 -3.14 4.66 1.84
C THR A 86 -3.22 4.14 3.28
N PHE A 87 -2.27 4.52 4.13
CA PHE A 87 -2.35 4.23 5.57
C PHE A 87 -3.59 4.84 6.22
N LEU A 88 -3.97 6.05 5.82
CA LEU A 88 -5.17 6.71 6.33
C LEU A 88 -6.44 5.94 5.93
N VAL A 89 -6.52 5.51 4.66
CA VAL A 89 -7.64 4.69 4.16
C VAL A 89 -7.70 3.36 4.92
N LEU A 90 -6.56 2.70 5.13
CA LEU A 90 -6.48 1.47 5.93
C LEU A 90 -6.94 1.72 7.38
N ALA A 91 -6.46 2.79 8.01
CA ALA A 91 -6.82 3.13 9.37
C ALA A 91 -8.33 3.38 9.51
N VAL A 92 -8.95 4.04 8.52
CA VAL A 92 -10.41 4.23 8.48
C VAL A 92 -11.11 2.88 8.37
N ALA A 93 -10.68 1.99 7.46
CA ALA A 93 -11.28 0.68 7.29
C ALA A 93 -11.23 -0.15 8.59
N VAL A 94 -10.06 -0.24 9.23
CA VAL A 94 -9.85 -0.96 10.50
C VAL A 94 -10.65 -0.34 11.64
N THR A 95 -10.70 1.00 11.72
CA THR A 95 -11.46 1.69 12.76
C THR A 95 -12.96 1.44 12.61
N LEU A 96 -13.48 1.47 11.38
CA LEU A 96 -14.88 1.16 11.11
C LEU A 96 -15.21 -0.27 11.50
N GLU A 97 -14.36 -1.24 11.16
CA GLU A 97 -14.55 -2.63 11.58
C GLU A 97 -14.50 -2.79 13.10
N ALA A 98 -13.52 -2.20 13.79
CA ALA A 98 -13.44 -2.25 15.24
C ALA A 98 -14.70 -1.67 15.90
N CYS A 99 -15.21 -0.54 15.38
CA CYS A 99 -16.46 0.05 15.83
C CYS A 99 -17.67 -0.85 15.55
N LEU A 100 -17.75 -1.46 14.37
CA LEU A 100 -18.82 -2.39 14.01
C LEU A 100 -18.78 -3.67 14.85
N ALA A 101 -17.60 -4.23 15.13
CA ALA A 101 -17.43 -5.39 16.02
C ALA A 101 -17.82 -5.06 17.46
N LEU A 102 -17.42 -3.87 17.96
CA LEU A 102 -17.80 -3.40 19.29
C LEU A 102 -19.31 -3.11 19.41
N ALA A 103 -19.90 -2.49 18.38
CA ALA A 103 -21.33 -2.20 18.33
C ALA A 103 -22.17 -3.45 18.09
N GLY A 104 -21.63 -4.40 17.32
CA GLY A 104 -22.27 -5.65 16.92
C GLY A 104 -22.35 -6.67 18.06
N ARG A 105 -21.44 -6.65 19.05
CA ARG A 105 -21.32 -7.72 20.04
C ARG A 105 -21.48 -9.09 19.36
N ASP A 106 -20.67 -9.36 18.34
CA ASP A 106 -20.55 -10.74 17.89
C ASP A 106 -19.99 -11.53 19.07
N GLY A 107 -20.84 -12.41 19.57
CA GLY A 107 -20.62 -13.14 20.81
C GLY A 107 -19.25 -13.79 20.78
N ALA A 108 -18.59 -13.77 21.93
CA ALA A 108 -17.58 -14.78 22.21
C ALA A 108 -18.17 -16.13 21.78
N GLU A 109 -17.66 -16.71 20.70
CA GLU A 109 -18.08 -18.03 20.26
C GLU A 109 -17.88 -18.96 21.45
N ALA A 110 -18.98 -19.35 22.08
CA ALA A 110 -18.95 -20.29 23.18
C ALA A 110 -18.43 -21.60 22.59
N SER A 111 -17.23 -22.00 23.01
CA SER A 111 -16.61 -23.27 22.64
C SER A 111 -17.63 -24.40 22.87
N PRO A 112 -18.00 -25.18 21.83
CA PRO A 112 -18.83 -26.34 22.07
C PRO A 112 -17.97 -27.41 22.74
N VAL A 113 -18.49 -27.90 23.87
CA VAL A 113 -18.01 -29.09 24.59
C VAL A 113 -18.53 -30.35 23.90
#